data_AF-A0A928B372-F1
#
_entry.id   AF-A0A928B372-F1
#
_cell.length_a   1.000
_cell.length_b   1.000
_cell.length_c   1.000
_cell.angle_alpha   90.00
_cell.angle_beta   90.00
_cell.angle_gamma   90.00
#
_symmetry.space_group_name_H-M   'P 1'
#
loop_
_entity.id
_entity.type
_entity.pdbx_description
1 polymer ?
#
loop_
_entity_poly.entity_id
_entity_poly.type
_entity_poly.pdbx_seq_one_letter_code
_entity_poly.pdbx_strand_id
1 'polypeptide(L)'
;MKKIIIISLLVVAVVAIVFACCPCRKGKNNATLTEGQWHVVRMMNHDLKITAEQFTFTFLADGVFAGTGACNQINAQYSKGEKGELTFSNLASTKMMCPDIELEETFNQILEGTTHYEIDGEMLMLFSNGEMQAVLKQVK
;
A
#
# COMPACT_ATOMS: atom_id res chain seq x y z
N MET A 1 -22.58 -59.35 -41.73
CA MET A 1 -21.95 -60.68 -41.56
C MET A 1 -20.67 -60.51 -40.76
N LYS A 2 -20.40 -61.48 -39.89
CA LYS A 2 -19.47 -61.49 -38.74
C LYS A 2 -17.99 -61.20 -39.08
N LYS A 3 -17.27 -60.66 -38.09
CA LYS A 3 -15.88 -60.97 -37.63
C LYS A 3 -15.52 -59.93 -36.54
N ILE A 4 -15.86 -60.12 -35.27
CA ILE A 4 -15.19 -60.92 -34.21
C ILE A 4 -13.69 -60.62 -34.03
N ILE A 5 -13.40 -59.78 -33.01
CA ILE A 5 -12.47 -59.89 -31.85
C ILE A 5 -10.98 -60.23 -32.09
N ILE A 6 -10.09 -59.47 -31.42
CA ILE A 6 -8.95 -59.87 -30.52
C ILE A 6 -8.01 -58.64 -30.43
N ILE A 7 -8.16 -57.77 -29.43
CA ILE A 7 -7.35 -57.71 -28.19
C ILE A 7 -5.86 -57.95 -28.42
N SER A 8 -5.07 -56.87 -28.43
CA SER A 8 -3.67 -56.92 -28.01
C SER A 8 -3.38 -55.65 -27.23
N LEU A 9 -3.44 -55.79 -25.90
CA LEU A 9 -2.86 -54.85 -24.95
C LEU A 9 -1.41 -54.59 -25.33
N LEU A 10 -1.05 -53.34 -25.54
CA LEU A 10 0.29 -52.87 -25.25
C LEU A 10 0.18 -51.48 -24.61
N VAL A 11 0.45 -51.52 -23.31
CA VAL A 11 0.63 -50.42 -22.38
C VAL A 11 1.56 -49.38 -23.00
N VAL A 12 1.08 -48.16 -23.21
CA VAL A 12 1.97 -46.99 -23.24
C VAL A 12 1.41 -45.97 -22.27
N ALA A 13 2.22 -45.72 -21.26
CA ALA A 13 1.93 -44.96 -20.08
C ALA A 13 1.45 -43.53 -20.37
N VAL A 14 0.47 -43.14 -19.57
CA VAL A 14 0.01 -41.79 -19.31
C VAL A 14 1.19 -40.88 -18.98
N VAL A 15 1.34 -39.79 -19.73
CA VAL A 15 1.75 -38.50 -19.16
C VAL A 15 0.87 -37.43 -19.78
N ALA A 16 -0.36 -37.34 -19.28
CA ALA A 16 -1.10 -36.09 -19.36
C ALA A 16 -0.34 -35.08 -18.51
N ILE A 17 0.41 -34.19 -19.14
CA ILE A 17 0.92 -32.99 -18.49
C ILE A 17 -0.31 -32.12 -18.23
N VAL A 18 -0.95 -32.37 -17.09
CA VAL A 18 -1.92 -31.45 -16.52
C VAL A 18 -1.12 -30.18 -16.25
N PHE A 19 -1.29 -29.18 -17.11
CA PHE A 19 -0.96 -27.80 -16.76
C PHE A 19 -1.88 -27.43 -15.59
N ALA A 20 -1.47 -27.84 -14.40
CA ALA A 20 -1.92 -27.28 -13.16
C ALA A 20 -1.42 -25.83 -13.17
N CYS A 21 -2.18 -24.95 -13.83
CA CYS A 21 -2.34 -23.61 -13.30
C CYS A 21 -2.97 -23.81 -11.93
N CYS A 22 -2.15 -24.07 -10.91
CA CYS A 22 -2.52 -23.72 -9.56
C CYS A 22 -2.95 -22.25 -9.65
N PRO A 23 -4.21 -21.90 -9.36
CA PRO A 23 -4.48 -20.52 -9.02
C PRO A 23 -3.61 -20.29 -7.78
N CYS A 24 -2.53 -19.53 -7.93
CA CYS A 24 -1.87 -18.89 -6.81
C CYS A 24 -2.92 -17.95 -6.21
N ARG A 25 -3.81 -18.50 -5.38
CA ARG A 25 -4.56 -17.77 -4.37
C ARG A 25 -3.52 -17.33 -3.35
N LYS A 26 -2.72 -16.34 -3.73
CA LYS A 26 -2.05 -15.48 -2.77
C LYS A 26 -3.21 -14.74 -2.11
N GLY A 27 -3.68 -15.28 -0.97
CA GLY A 27 -4.50 -14.51 -0.05
C GLY A 27 -3.66 -13.34 0.42
N LYS A 28 -3.58 -12.29 -0.41
CA LYS A 28 -3.09 -10.99 0.02
C LYS A 28 -4.22 -10.46 0.90
N ASN A 29 -3.99 -10.50 2.22
CA ASN A 29 -4.69 -9.57 3.09
C ASN A 29 -4.22 -8.19 2.62
N ASN A 30 -5.01 -7.56 1.75
CA ASN A 30 -4.74 -6.18 1.37
C ASN A 30 -5.06 -5.35 2.61
N ALA A 31 -4.09 -4.57 3.08
CA ALA A 31 -4.32 -3.65 4.17
C ALA A 31 -5.49 -2.72 3.81
N THR A 32 -6.36 -2.45 4.77
CA THR A 32 -7.32 -1.35 4.65
C THR A 32 -6.64 -0.08 5.16
N LEU A 33 -6.92 1.06 4.53
CA LEU A 33 -6.34 2.35 4.94
C LEU A 33 -6.47 2.61 6.45
N THR A 34 -7.59 2.22 7.05
CA THR A 34 -7.93 2.44 8.46
C THR A 34 -7.50 1.31 9.41
N GLU A 35 -6.87 0.25 8.90
CA GLU A 35 -6.44 -0.89 9.73
C GLU A 35 -4.95 -0.74 10.07
N GLY A 36 -4.67 -0.17 11.25
CA GLY A 36 -3.32 -0.06 11.80
C GLY A 36 -2.62 1.26 11.51
N GLN A 37 -1.29 1.25 11.65
CA GLN A 37 -0.44 2.42 11.46
C GLN A 37 0.40 2.29 10.20
N TRP A 38 0.79 3.43 9.65
CA TRP A 38 1.55 3.56 8.42
C TRP A 38 2.83 4.33 8.71
N HIS A 39 3.96 3.72 8.39
CA HIS A 39 5.29 4.30 8.53
C HIS A 39 5.80 4.76 7.16
N VAL A 40 6.18 6.04 7.01
CA VAL A 40 6.68 6.55 5.73
C VAL A 40 8.07 5.99 5.45
N VAL A 41 8.24 5.27 4.34
CA VAL A 41 9.52 4.66 3.95
C VAL A 41 10.19 5.37 2.77
N ARG A 42 9.40 6.14 2.01
CA ARG A 42 9.88 6.92 0.86
C ARG A 42 9.07 8.19 0.69
N MET A 43 9.76 9.28 0.37
CA MET A 43 9.17 10.53 -0.11
C MET A 43 9.84 10.93 -1.41
N MET A 44 9.04 11.32 -2.40
CA MET A 44 9.45 11.52 -3.78
C MET A 44 10.30 10.32 -4.26
N ASN A 45 11.53 10.59 -4.69
CA ASN A 45 12.49 9.58 -5.17
C ASN A 45 13.58 9.22 -4.14
N HIS A 46 13.35 9.50 -2.85
CA HIS A 46 14.32 9.26 -1.79
C HIS A 46 13.78 8.30 -0.72
N ASP A 47 14.52 7.20 -0.49
CA ASP A 47 14.27 6.31 0.64
C ASP A 47 14.70 6.98 1.94
N LEU A 48 13.84 6.91 2.96
CA LEU A 48 14.12 7.53 4.25
C LEU A 48 14.87 6.57 5.17
N LYS A 49 15.87 7.10 5.88
CA LYS A 49 16.60 6.40 6.94
C LYS A 49 16.28 7.06 8.28
N ILE A 50 15.09 6.80 8.78
CA ILE A 50 14.52 7.40 9.99
C ILE A 50 14.31 6.32 11.06
N THR A 51 14.21 6.75 12.31
CA THR A 51 13.96 5.84 13.44
C THR A 51 12.54 5.27 13.37
N ALA A 52 12.30 4.14 14.03
CA ALA A 52 11.04 3.40 13.94
C ALA A 52 9.79 4.18 14.44
N GLU A 53 9.98 5.34 15.09
CA GLU A 53 8.89 6.13 15.68
C GLU A 53 8.57 7.41 14.89
N GLN A 54 9.50 7.90 14.06
CA GLN A 54 9.27 9.06 13.20
C GLN A 54 8.39 8.70 12.01
N PHE A 55 7.65 9.68 11.48
CA PHE A 55 6.76 9.53 10.32
C PHE A 55 5.81 8.33 10.40
N THR A 56 5.16 8.17 11.55
CA THR A 56 4.16 7.12 11.78
C THR A 56 2.79 7.73 11.97
N PHE A 57 1.83 7.28 11.16
CA PHE A 57 0.50 7.87 11.05
C PHE A 57 -0.62 6.84 11.06
N THR A 58 -1.82 7.27 11.44
CA THR A 58 -3.03 6.46 11.45
C THR A 58 -4.13 7.19 10.68
N PHE A 59 -4.91 6.42 9.91
CA PHE A 59 -6.18 6.88 9.36
C PHE A 59 -7.32 6.36 10.25
N LEU A 60 -8.02 7.26 10.91
CA LEU A 60 -9.15 6.95 11.79
C LEU A 60 -10.46 6.88 10.99
N ALA A 61 -11.38 6.02 11.41
CA ALA A 61 -12.63 5.76 10.70
C ALA A 61 -13.55 6.98 10.56
N ASP A 62 -13.34 8.01 11.38
CA ASP A 62 -14.06 9.30 11.35
C ASP A 62 -13.47 10.33 10.37
N GLY A 63 -12.48 9.94 9.55
CA GLY A 63 -11.88 10.82 8.55
C GLY A 63 -10.73 11.66 9.08
N VAL A 64 -10.12 11.26 10.21
CA VAL A 64 -8.95 11.94 10.78
C VAL A 64 -7.67 11.19 10.40
N PHE A 65 -6.70 11.92 9.87
CA PHE A 65 -5.33 11.47 9.69
C PHE A 65 -4.47 12.13 10.77
N ALA A 66 -3.74 11.34 11.56
CA ALA A 66 -2.91 11.89 12.63
C ALA A 66 -1.69 11.03 12.90
N GLY A 67 -0.63 11.65 13.39
CA GLY A 67 0.58 10.94 13.76
C GLY A 67 1.76 11.85 14.03
N THR A 68 2.93 11.23 14.11
CA THR A 68 4.19 11.90 14.39
C THR A 68 4.97 12.05 13.08
N GLY A 69 5.36 13.28 12.74
CA GLY A 69 6.27 13.59 11.63
C GLY A 69 7.72 13.35 11.99
N ALA A 70 8.61 14.23 11.55
CA ALA A 70 10.02 14.16 11.93
C ALA A 70 10.23 14.56 13.40
N CYS A 71 9.48 15.56 13.87
CA CYS A 71 9.52 16.02 15.26
C CYS A 71 8.16 16.50 15.77
N ASN A 72 7.29 16.98 14.88
CA ASN A 72 6.00 17.52 15.26
C ASN A 72 4.89 16.48 15.16
N GLN A 73 3.83 16.74 15.92
CA GLN A 73 2.56 16.05 15.72
C GLN A 73 1.83 16.70 14.55
N ILE A 74 1.46 15.90 13.56
CA ILE A 74 0.72 16.34 12.39
C ILE A 74 -0.67 15.71 12.45
N ASN A 75 -1.69 16.51 12.15
CA ASN A 75 -3.05 16.05 11.97
C ASN A 75 -3.70 16.73 10.75
N ALA A 76 -4.63 16.03 10.12
CA ALA A 76 -5.43 16.51 9.02
C ALA A 76 -6.79 15.79 9.01
N GLN A 77 -7.75 16.36 8.31
CA GLN A 77 -8.91 15.62 7.84
C GLN A 77 -8.58 14.97 6.51
N TYR A 78 -9.09 13.77 6.26
CA TYR A 78 -8.99 13.11 4.97
C TYR A 78 -10.37 12.67 4.48
N SER A 79 -10.55 12.66 3.17
CA SER A 79 -11.75 12.13 2.53
C SER A 79 -11.37 11.14 1.44
N LYS A 80 -12.19 10.09 1.28
CA LYS A 80 -12.05 9.10 0.22
C LYS A 80 -13.17 9.28 -0.80
N GLY A 81 -12.81 9.33 -2.07
CA GLY A 81 -13.77 9.37 -3.17
C GLY A 81 -13.90 8.02 -3.87
N GLU A 82 -14.44 8.06 -5.08
CA GLU A 82 -14.48 6.87 -5.94
C GLU A 82 -13.08 6.55 -6.48
N LYS A 83 -12.87 5.30 -6.92
CA LYS A 83 -11.66 4.89 -7.68
C LYS A 83 -10.31 5.23 -7.01
N GLY A 84 -10.25 5.27 -5.68
CA GLY A 84 -9.00 5.51 -4.95
C GLY A 84 -8.64 6.99 -4.81
N GLU A 85 -9.57 7.91 -5.03
CA GLU A 85 -9.39 9.32 -4.65
C GLU A 85 -9.16 9.44 -3.13
N LEU A 86 -8.17 10.23 -2.76
CA LEU A 86 -7.84 10.59 -1.38
C LEU A 86 -7.35 12.02 -1.35
N THR A 87 -7.98 12.84 -0.51
CA THR A 87 -7.58 14.22 -0.30
C THR A 87 -7.40 14.51 1.18
N PHE A 88 -6.50 15.43 1.49
CA PHE A 88 -6.28 15.93 2.85
C PHE A 88 -6.70 17.40 2.94
N SER A 89 -7.22 17.80 4.09
CA SER A 89 -7.63 19.17 4.38
C SER A 89 -7.40 19.50 5.85
N ASN A 90 -7.42 20.79 6.19
CA ASN A 90 -7.19 21.26 7.56
C ASN A 90 -5.93 20.68 8.19
N LEU A 91 -4.84 20.62 7.41
CA LEU A 91 -3.54 20.17 7.87
C LEU A 91 -3.04 21.12 8.97
N ALA A 92 -2.68 20.56 10.11
CA ALA A 92 -2.08 21.28 11.23
C ALA A 92 -0.90 20.48 11.78
N SER A 93 0.14 21.22 12.19
CA SER A 93 1.33 20.66 12.82
C SER A 93 1.71 21.50 14.04
N THR A 94 2.33 20.88 15.05
CA THR A 94 3.01 21.63 16.11
C THR A 94 4.21 22.39 15.55
N LYS A 95 4.73 23.37 16.31
CA LYS A 95 5.86 24.22 15.88
C LYS A 95 7.11 24.03 16.74
N MET A 96 7.60 22.79 16.82
CA MET A 96 8.91 22.48 17.38
C MET A 96 9.97 22.53 16.29
N MET A 97 11.12 23.09 16.63
CA MET A 97 12.28 23.14 15.73
C MET A 97 13.15 21.90 15.96
N CYS A 98 13.45 21.16 14.90
CA CYS A 98 14.33 20.00 14.91
C CYS A 98 15.26 20.01 13.70
N PRO A 99 16.35 19.22 13.69
CA PRO A 99 17.26 19.12 12.55
C PRO A 99 16.57 18.66 11.25
N ASP A 100 15.51 17.86 11.36
CA ASP A 100 14.84 17.19 10.23
C ASP A 100 13.56 17.91 9.76
N ILE A 101 13.43 19.22 10.06
CA ILE A 101 12.20 19.99 9.76
C ILE A 101 11.89 20.04 8.25
N GLU A 102 12.92 20.04 7.38
CA GLU A 102 12.75 20.05 5.93
C GLU A 102 12.03 18.79 5.40
N LEU A 103 12.27 17.63 6.03
CA LEU A 103 11.56 16.39 5.69
C LEU A 103 10.09 16.48 6.08
N GLU A 104 9.79 17.15 7.20
CA GLU A 104 8.43 17.34 7.66
C GLU A 104 7.66 18.30 6.75
N GLU A 105 8.28 19.42 6.34
CA GLU A 105 7.71 20.35 5.36
C GLU A 105 7.45 19.67 4.02
N THR A 106 8.39 18.84 3.57
CA THR A 106 8.22 18.01 2.37
C THR A 106 7.02 17.09 2.48
N PHE A 107 6.85 16.40 3.61
CA PHE A 107 5.71 15.52 3.81
C PHE A 107 4.38 16.27 3.86
N ASN A 108 4.35 17.45 4.51
CA ASN A 108 3.16 18.30 4.53
C ASN A 108 2.74 18.71 3.11
N GLN A 109 3.69 19.09 2.25
CA GLN A 109 3.41 19.40 0.84
C GLN A 109 2.87 18.20 0.07
N ILE A 110 3.40 17.00 0.34
CA ILE A 110 2.89 15.76 -0.26
C ILE A 110 1.43 15.51 0.16
N LEU A 111 1.09 15.69 1.44
CA LEU A 111 -0.28 15.54 1.93
C LEU A 111 -1.22 16.54 1.25
N GLU A 112 -0.84 17.82 1.19
CA GLU A 112 -1.62 18.87 0.54
C GLU A 112 -1.82 18.61 -0.97
N GLY A 113 -0.84 18.03 -1.63
CA GLY A 113 -0.89 17.70 -3.06
C GLY A 113 -1.52 16.34 -3.39
N THR A 114 -1.80 15.49 -2.39
CA THR A 114 -2.31 14.14 -2.64
C THR A 114 -3.73 14.20 -3.21
N THR A 115 -3.95 13.43 -4.28
CA THR A 115 -5.25 13.30 -4.95
C THR A 115 -5.73 11.86 -5.01
N HIS A 116 -4.81 10.89 -5.00
CA HIS A 116 -5.10 9.49 -5.14
C HIS A 116 -4.20 8.65 -4.24
N TYR A 117 -4.66 7.45 -3.91
CA TYR A 117 -3.86 6.46 -3.24
C TYR A 117 -4.08 5.07 -3.85
N GLU A 118 -3.06 4.23 -3.69
CA GLU A 118 -3.16 2.80 -3.96
C GLU A 118 -2.60 2.01 -2.78
N ILE A 119 -3.19 0.84 -2.52
CA ILE A 119 -2.66 -0.12 -1.56
C ILE A 119 -2.30 -1.40 -2.30
N ASP A 120 -1.03 -1.82 -2.21
CA ASP A 120 -0.56 -3.13 -2.64
C ASP A 120 0.06 -3.90 -1.48
N GLY A 121 -0.69 -4.87 -0.95
CA GLY A 121 -0.29 -5.64 0.22
C GLY A 121 -0.17 -4.75 1.47
N GLU A 122 1.06 -4.54 1.93
CA GLU A 122 1.40 -3.73 3.11
C GLU A 122 1.90 -2.32 2.72
N MET A 123 1.85 -1.95 1.44
CA MET A 123 2.34 -0.67 0.95
C MET A 123 1.17 0.24 0.57
N LEU A 124 1.13 1.43 1.16
CA LEU A 124 0.26 2.54 0.78
C LEU A 124 1.09 3.52 -0.05
N MET A 125 0.62 3.86 -1.24
CA MET A 125 1.27 4.82 -2.13
C MET A 125 0.36 6.03 -2.29
N LEU A 126 0.92 7.22 -2.12
CA LEU A 126 0.22 8.50 -2.32
C LEU A 126 0.64 9.12 -3.65
N PHE A 127 -0.33 9.64 -4.40
CA PHE A 127 -0.12 10.18 -5.72
C PHE A 127 -0.67 11.60 -5.87
N SER A 128 0.03 12.39 -6.68
CA SER A 128 -0.42 13.70 -7.16
C SER A 128 -0.25 13.74 -8.67
N ASN A 129 -1.31 14.10 -9.41
CA ASN A 129 -1.29 14.21 -10.87
C ASN A 129 -0.73 12.98 -11.62
N GLY A 130 -0.94 11.78 -11.06
CA GLY A 130 -0.45 10.52 -11.62
C GLY A 130 0.99 10.17 -11.27
N GLU A 131 1.71 11.02 -10.54
CA GLU A 131 3.06 10.76 -10.05
C GLU A 131 3.04 10.30 -8.59
N MET A 132 3.84 9.30 -8.26
CA MET A 132 3.98 8.79 -6.89
C MET A 132 4.80 9.78 -6.06
N GLN A 133 4.23 10.24 -4.96
CA GLN A 133 4.82 11.26 -4.09
C GLN A 133 5.33 10.67 -2.77
N ALA A 134 4.71 9.61 -2.25
CA ALA A 134 5.19 8.94 -1.06
C ALA A 134 4.79 7.46 -1.03
N VAL A 135 5.57 6.69 -0.27
CA VAL A 135 5.26 5.30 0.05
C VAL A 135 5.31 5.11 1.55
N LEU A 136 4.24 4.57 2.10
CA LEU A 136 4.10 4.19 3.49
C LEU A 136 3.97 2.67 3.58
N LYS A 137 4.52 2.10 4.64
CA LYS A 137 4.44 0.68 4.94
C LYS A 137 3.60 0.47 6.20
N GLN A 138 2.69 -0.50 6.15
CA GLN A 138 1.90 -0.88 7.31
C GLN A 138 2.81 -1.41 8.43
N VAL A 139 2.62 -0.88 9.65
CA VAL A 139 3.27 -1.36 10.87
C VAL A 139 2.46 -2.53 11.41
N LYS A 140 3.13 -3.63 11.75
CA LYS A 140 2.53 -4.84 12.32
C LYS A 140 2.57 -4.84 13.83
#